data_AF-A0A0W8CXP2-F1
#
_entry.id   AF-A0A0W8CXP2-F1
#
_cell.length_a   1.000
_cell.length_b   1.000
_cell.length_c   1.000
_cell.angle_alpha   90.00
_cell.angle_beta   90.00
_cell.angle_gamma   90.00
#
_symmetry.space_group_name_H-M   'P 1'
#
loop_
_entity.id
_entity.type
_entity.pdbx_description
1 polymer ?
#
loop_
_entity_poly.entity_id
_entity_poly.type
_entity_poly.pdbx_seq_one_letter_code
_entity_poly.pdbx_strand_id
1 'polypeptide(L)'
;MISRLRNTLRSGYVLPGNGGFWCACAATVEQQAESLGNQELLSFAAARLTDPLIQLGVILLENSPGNDSFFSRLALIRRVQKRFIRSVQDVGATKFYSRYYDYRNAQYAVLALKTTEPESEDGRVFHVDEYKSMISAIRKSFRVIQLLLSIDRHHIN
;
A
#
# COMPACT_ATOMS: atom_id res chain seq x y z
N MET A 1 11.34 0.00 19.41
CA MET A 1 11.56 1.30 18.75
C MET A 1 13.01 1.48 18.29
N ILE A 2 14.02 1.23 19.15
CA ILE A 2 15.47 1.30 18.80
C ILE A 2 15.85 0.41 17.61
N SER A 3 15.30 -0.80 17.52
CA SER A 3 15.52 -1.70 16.38
C SER A 3 15.03 -1.12 15.05
N ARG A 4 13.88 -0.43 15.05
CA ARG A 4 13.31 0.23 13.86
C ARG A 4 14.19 1.39 13.40
N LEU A 5 14.62 2.26 14.32
CA LEU A 5 15.57 3.34 14.04
C LEU A 5 16.86 2.83 13.41
N ARG A 6 17.47 1.82 14.02
CA ARG A 6 18.68 1.18 13.48
C ARG A 6 18.46 0.57 12.10
N ASN A 7 17.31 -0.06 11.86
CA ASN A 7 16.99 -0.64 10.57
C ASN A 7 16.80 0.42 9.49
N THR A 8 16.09 1.51 9.81
CA THR A 8 15.91 2.69 8.94
C THR A 8 17.24 3.32 8.58
N LEU A 9 18.12 3.56 9.56
CA LEU A 9 19.45 4.13 9.32
C LEU A 9 20.30 3.21 8.43
N ARG A 10 20.15 1.89 8.57
CA ARG A 10 20.86 0.90 7.75
C ARG A 10 20.27 0.68 6.36
N SER A 11 18.97 0.90 6.15
CA SER A 11 18.36 0.80 4.83
C SER A 11 18.52 2.09 4.05
N GLY A 12 18.47 3.24 4.72
CA GLY A 12 18.33 4.54 4.06
C GLY A 12 16.93 4.78 3.48
N TYR A 13 15.97 3.88 3.74
CA TYR A 13 14.63 3.92 3.17
C TYR A 13 13.56 3.81 4.26
N VAL A 14 12.50 4.61 4.10
CA VAL A 14 11.22 4.45 4.80
C VAL A 14 10.08 4.42 3.81
N LEU A 15 8.95 3.84 4.23
CA LEU A 15 7.74 3.71 3.43
C LEU A 15 6.64 4.61 4.00
N PRO A 16 5.67 5.03 3.18
CA PRO A 16 4.48 5.72 3.67
C PRO A 16 3.69 4.82 4.60
N GLY A 17 3.43 5.31 5.82
CA GLY A 17 2.58 4.63 6.79
C GLY A 17 1.09 4.82 6.53
N ASN A 18 0.27 4.50 7.54
CA ASN A 18 -1.19 4.60 7.51
C ASN A 18 -1.85 3.89 6.31
N GLY A 19 -1.25 2.80 5.83
CA GLY A 19 -1.77 2.05 4.68
C GLY A 19 -1.51 2.69 3.32
N GLY A 20 -0.79 3.83 3.25
CA GLY A 20 -0.47 4.50 1.99
C GLY A 20 0.38 3.63 1.07
N PHE A 21 1.40 2.97 1.61
CA PHE A 21 2.19 1.97 0.87
C PHE A 21 1.32 0.83 0.31
N TRP A 22 0.42 0.28 1.13
CA TRP A 22 -0.44 -0.84 0.72
C TRP A 22 -1.45 -0.43 -0.36
N CYS A 23 -2.01 0.77 -0.27
CA CYS A 23 -2.90 1.32 -1.30
C CYS A 23 -2.16 1.48 -2.64
N ALA A 24 -0.93 2.01 -2.61
CA ALA A 24 -0.09 2.14 -3.81
C ALA A 24 0.29 0.77 -4.39
N CYS A 25 0.61 -0.21 -3.55
CA CYS A 25 0.89 -1.58 -3.98
C CYS A 25 -0.31 -2.20 -4.68
N ALA A 26 -1.50 -2.13 -4.08
CA ALA A 26 -2.73 -2.66 -4.67
C ALA A 26 -3.01 -2.07 -6.06
N ALA A 27 -2.88 -0.74 -6.18
CA ALA A 27 -3.06 -0.05 -7.46
C ALA A 27 -2.02 -0.47 -8.51
N THR A 28 -0.77 -0.66 -8.09
CA THR A 28 0.32 -1.08 -8.99
C THR A 28 0.16 -2.52 -9.43
N VAL A 29 -0.25 -3.42 -8.52
CA VAL A 29 -0.51 -4.84 -8.84
C VAL A 29 -1.67 -4.97 -9.80
N GLU A 30 -2.73 -4.19 -9.63
CA GLU A 30 -3.87 -4.15 -10.55
C GLU A 30 -3.45 -3.70 -11.96
N GLN A 31 -2.70 -2.60 -12.06
CA GLN A 31 -2.17 -2.14 -13.35
C GLN A 31 -1.21 -3.15 -13.99
N GLN A 32 -0.38 -3.82 -13.19
CA GLN A 32 0.52 -4.87 -13.67
C GLN A 32 -0.27 -6.06 -14.21
N ALA A 33 -1.34 -6.47 -13.54
CA ALA A 33 -2.21 -7.55 -13.99
C ALA A 33 -2.81 -7.28 -15.38
N GLU A 34 -3.24 -6.04 -15.63
CA GLU A 34 -3.72 -5.59 -16.95
C GLU A 34 -2.61 -5.64 -18.00
N SER A 35 -1.40 -5.20 -17.66
CA SER A 35 -0.24 -5.23 -18.58
C SER A 35 0.21 -6.65 -18.96
N LEU A 36 -0.09 -7.63 -18.11
CA LEU A 36 0.20 -9.05 -18.32
C LEU A 36 -0.88 -9.76 -19.15
N GLY A 37 -1.80 -9.05 -19.81
CA GLY A 37 -2.93 -9.64 -20.54
C GLY A 37 -2.55 -10.73 -21.57
N ASN A 38 -1.34 -10.67 -22.14
CA ASN A 38 -0.83 -11.70 -23.06
C ASN A 38 -0.40 -13.00 -22.36
N GLN A 39 -0.40 -13.03 -21.02
CA GLN A 39 -0.06 -14.17 -20.17
C GLN A 39 -1.23 -14.45 -19.22
N GLU A 40 -2.32 -15.00 -19.78
CA GLU A 40 -3.63 -15.12 -19.11
C GLU A 40 -3.55 -15.65 -17.67
N LEU A 41 -2.78 -16.72 -17.43
CA LEU A 41 -2.64 -17.31 -16.09
C LEU A 41 -1.91 -16.39 -15.10
N LEU A 42 -0.88 -15.67 -15.56
CA LEU A 42 -0.13 -14.73 -14.73
C LEU A 42 -0.92 -13.45 -14.47
N SER A 43 -1.66 -12.96 -15.48
CA SER A 43 -2.62 -11.86 -15.33
C SER A 43 -3.70 -12.21 -14.31
N PHE A 44 -4.29 -13.41 -14.40
CA PHE A 44 -5.28 -13.90 -13.45
C PHE A 44 -4.71 -14.00 -12.03
N ALA A 45 -3.54 -14.62 -11.86
CA ALA A 45 -2.90 -14.73 -10.55
C ALA A 45 -2.57 -13.35 -9.94
N ALA A 46 -2.06 -12.42 -10.74
CA ALA A 46 -1.78 -11.05 -10.31
C ALA A 46 -3.06 -10.30 -9.92
N ALA A 47 -4.14 -10.41 -10.71
CA ALA A 47 -5.42 -9.80 -10.39
C ALA A 47 -5.99 -10.32 -9.05
N ARG A 48 -5.81 -11.61 -8.76
CA ARG A 48 -6.24 -12.21 -7.48
C ARG A 48 -5.46 -11.72 -6.26
N LEU A 49 -4.23 -11.24 -6.45
CA LEU A 49 -3.46 -10.62 -5.35
C LEU A 49 -3.97 -9.23 -4.98
N THR A 50 -4.71 -8.57 -5.86
CA THR A 50 -5.29 -7.24 -5.60
C THR A 50 -6.36 -7.29 -4.51
N ASP A 51 -7.20 -8.33 -4.48
CA ASP A 51 -8.33 -8.43 -3.52
C ASP A 51 -7.85 -8.44 -2.06
N PRO A 52 -6.87 -9.27 -1.64
CA PRO A 52 -6.34 -9.24 -0.27
C PRO A 52 -5.69 -7.90 0.10
N LEU A 53 -5.02 -7.23 -0.84
CA LEU A 53 -4.38 -5.94 -0.58
C LEU A 53 -5.43 -4.83 -0.35
N ILE A 54 -6.55 -4.88 -1.08
CA ILE A 54 -7.68 -3.98 -0.86
C ILE A 54 -8.34 -4.27 0.49
N GLN A 55 -8.57 -5.54 0.81
CA GLN A 55 -9.14 -5.94 2.11
C GLN A 55 -8.28 -5.45 3.27
N LEU A 56 -6.95 -5.55 3.16
CA LEU A 56 -6.03 -5.00 4.16
C LEU A 56 -6.28 -3.50 4.37
N GLY A 57 -6.44 -2.73 3.29
CA GLY A 57 -6.80 -1.32 3.38
C GLY A 57 -8.14 -1.08 4.10
N VAL A 58 -9.16 -1.90 3.81
CA VAL A 58 -10.47 -1.78 4.44
C VAL A 58 -10.38 -2.04 5.95
N ILE A 59 -9.63 -3.08 6.34
CA ILE A 59 -9.39 -3.43 7.75
C ILE A 59 -8.65 -2.30 8.48
N LEU A 60 -7.69 -1.63 7.83
CA LEU A 60 -7.00 -0.50 8.43
C LEU A 60 -7.95 0.69 8.70
N LEU A 61 -8.88 0.96 7.78
CA LEU A 61 -9.90 1.99 7.96
C LEU A 61 -10.97 1.59 9.00
N GLU A 62 -11.28 0.30 9.09
CA GLU A 62 -12.20 -0.22 10.11
C GLU A 62 -11.71 0.00 11.54
N ASN A 63 -10.40 -0.12 11.74
CA ASN A 63 -9.77 0.13 13.03
C ASN A 63 -9.58 1.63 13.33
N SER A 64 -10.02 2.51 12.44
CA SER A 64 -9.99 3.97 12.63
C SER A 64 -11.31 4.47 13.22
N PRO A 65 -11.31 5.55 14.02
CA PRO A 65 -12.53 6.12 14.56
C PRO A 65 -13.44 6.61 13.44
N GLY A 66 -14.57 5.94 13.21
CA GLY A 66 -15.56 6.28 12.19
C GLY A 66 -16.55 5.13 11.96
N ASN A 67 -17.84 5.46 11.92
CA ASN A 67 -18.91 4.46 11.78
C ASN A 67 -19.30 4.23 10.30
N ASP A 68 -18.29 4.19 9.43
CA ASP A 68 -18.48 4.02 8.00
C ASP A 68 -18.78 2.56 7.64
N SER A 69 -19.71 2.34 6.70
CA SER A 69 -19.97 1.00 6.17
C SER A 69 -18.75 0.42 5.44
N PHE A 70 -18.68 -0.91 5.31
CA PHE A 70 -17.66 -1.60 4.52
C PHE A 70 -17.55 -1.02 3.10
N PHE A 71 -18.69 -0.81 2.42
CA PHE A 71 -18.72 -0.29 1.06
C PHE A 71 -18.21 1.16 0.97
N SER A 72 -18.48 1.99 1.97
CA SER A 72 -17.95 3.35 2.05
C SER A 72 -16.42 3.34 2.16
N ARG A 73 -15.87 2.49 3.02
CA ARG A 73 -14.40 2.32 3.18
C ARG A 73 -13.76 1.79 1.90
N LEU A 74 -14.38 0.79 1.27
CA LEU A 74 -13.92 0.24 -0.01
C LEU A 74 -13.91 1.32 -1.11
N ALA A 75 -14.97 2.11 -1.22
CA ALA A 75 -15.07 3.19 -2.20
C ALA A 75 -13.97 4.26 -1.97
N LEU A 76 -13.68 4.59 -0.71
CA LEU A 76 -12.60 5.51 -0.37
C LEU A 76 -11.24 4.97 -0.84
N ILE A 77 -10.93 3.71 -0.54
CA ILE A 77 -9.67 3.06 -0.98
C ILE A 77 -9.56 3.07 -2.50
N ARG A 78 -10.62 2.67 -3.20
CA ARG A 78 -10.64 2.66 -4.68
C ARG A 78 -10.44 4.07 -5.25
N ARG A 79 -11.01 5.10 -4.64
CA ARG A 79 -10.79 6.50 -5.03
C ARG A 79 -9.33 6.90 -4.87
N VAL A 80 -8.69 6.52 -3.76
CA VAL A 80 -7.29 6.80 -3.46
C VAL A 80 -6.37 6.10 -4.47
N GLN A 81 -6.62 4.83 -4.76
CA GLN A 81 -5.87 4.05 -5.76
C GLN A 81 -5.96 4.66 -7.16
N LYS A 82 -7.16 5.06 -7.60
CA LYS A 82 -7.33 5.73 -8.90
C LYS A 82 -6.56 7.06 -8.96
N ARG A 83 -6.59 7.82 -7.86
CA ARG A 83 -5.86 9.08 -7.76
C ARG A 83 -4.35 8.86 -7.81
N PHE A 84 -3.84 7.80 -7.18
CA PHE A 84 -2.45 7.37 -7.24
C PHE A 84 -2.01 7.13 -8.68
N ILE A 85 -2.69 6.22 -9.39
CA ILE A 85 -2.33 5.86 -10.76
C ILE A 85 -2.32 7.10 -11.66
N ARG A 86 -3.38 7.91 -11.60
CA ARG A 86 -3.47 9.14 -12.39
C ARG A 86 -2.34 10.11 -12.09
N SER A 87 -2.02 10.32 -10.82
CA SER A 87 -0.94 11.24 -10.43
C SER A 87 0.42 10.76 -10.95
N VAL A 88 0.69 9.46 -10.89
CA VAL A 88 1.92 8.86 -11.43
C VAL A 88 1.98 9.00 -12.95
N GLN A 89 0.85 8.81 -13.65
CA GLN A 89 0.75 8.99 -15.10
C GLN A 89 0.94 10.45 -15.53
N ASP A 90 0.34 11.40 -14.81
CA ASP A 90 0.35 12.83 -15.17
C ASP A 90 1.71 13.48 -15.00
N VAL A 91 2.46 13.13 -13.94
CA VAL A 91 3.75 13.78 -13.63
C VAL A 91 4.98 12.88 -13.78
N GLY A 92 4.79 11.58 -13.98
CA GLY A 92 5.83 10.57 -14.00
C GLY A 92 6.25 10.11 -12.60
N ALA A 93 6.56 8.81 -12.45
CA ALA A 93 6.89 8.19 -11.16
C ALA A 93 8.03 8.91 -10.41
N THR A 94 9.14 9.22 -11.10
CA THR A 94 10.30 9.88 -10.47
C THR A 94 9.93 11.22 -9.84
N LYS A 95 9.15 12.05 -10.56
CA LYS A 95 8.69 13.36 -10.08
C LYS A 95 7.58 13.24 -9.05
N PHE A 96 6.71 12.24 -9.21
CA PHE A 96 5.68 11.91 -8.23
C PHE A 96 6.33 11.59 -6.88
N TYR A 97 7.31 10.68 -6.87
CA TYR A 97 8.01 10.28 -5.65
C TYR A 97 8.94 11.37 -5.10
N SER A 98 9.56 12.20 -5.94
CA SER A 98 10.46 13.26 -5.47
C SER A 98 9.75 14.52 -4.98
N ARG A 99 8.54 14.84 -5.47
CA ARG A 99 7.84 16.11 -5.18
C ARG A 99 6.60 15.95 -4.30
N TYR A 100 5.90 14.82 -4.40
CA TYR A 100 4.64 14.55 -3.68
C TYR A 100 4.78 13.48 -2.60
N TYR A 101 5.96 12.88 -2.52
CA TYR A 101 6.36 11.86 -1.55
C TYR A 101 7.66 12.33 -0.85
N ASP A 102 7.79 13.65 -0.66
CA ASP A 102 8.75 14.18 0.30
C ASP A 102 8.37 13.62 1.68
N TYR A 103 9.33 13.01 2.37
CA TYR A 103 9.19 12.50 3.74
C TYR A 103 8.70 13.56 4.74
N ARG A 104 8.74 14.84 4.37
CA ARG A 104 8.20 15.99 5.10
C ARG A 104 6.73 16.29 4.82
N ASN A 105 6.08 15.59 3.88
CA ASN A 105 4.72 15.91 3.45
C ASN A 105 3.95 14.65 2.98
N ALA A 106 3.68 13.73 3.92
CA ALA A 106 2.95 12.48 3.67
C ALA A 106 1.41 12.69 3.51
N GLN A 107 0.98 13.65 2.70
CA GLN A 107 -0.43 13.80 2.31
C GLN A 107 -0.81 12.83 1.17
N TYR A 108 -0.39 11.58 1.27
CA TYR A 108 -0.79 10.55 0.31
C TYR A 108 -1.42 9.37 1.04
N ALA A 109 -2.75 9.44 1.15
CA ALA A 109 -3.70 8.33 0.97
C ALA A 109 -5.06 8.56 1.66
N VAL A 110 -5.26 9.57 2.52
CA VAL A 110 -6.55 9.72 3.23
C VAL A 110 -7.09 11.16 3.34
N LEU A 111 -6.32 12.22 3.05
CA LEU A 111 -6.82 13.58 3.30
C LEU A 111 -7.49 14.22 2.07
N ALA A 112 -8.70 14.72 2.31
CA ALA A 112 -9.49 15.52 1.38
C ALA A 112 -8.70 16.73 0.88
N LEU A 113 -9.00 17.15 -0.36
CA LEU A 113 -8.56 18.44 -0.88
C LEU A 113 -9.03 19.54 0.09
N LYS A 114 -8.12 20.14 0.84
CA LYS A 114 -8.30 21.53 1.27
C LYS A 114 -7.44 22.39 0.36
N THR A 115 -8.07 23.42 -0.18
CA THR A 115 -7.61 24.34 -1.22
C THR A 115 -6.63 25.41 -0.72
N THR A 116 -5.89 25.13 0.35
CA THR A 116 -4.89 26.05 0.89
C THR A 116 -3.56 25.35 1.00
N GLU A 117 -2.51 26.10 0.65
CA GLU A 117 -1.10 25.73 0.68
C GLU A 117 -0.71 24.95 1.95
N PRO A 118 0.34 24.11 1.92
CA PRO A 118 0.62 23.21 3.03
C PRO A 118 1.27 23.98 4.19
N GLU A 119 0.47 24.67 5.01
CA GLU A 119 0.88 25.33 6.26
C GLU A 119 1.65 24.36 7.15
N SER A 120 2.97 24.53 7.24
CA SER A 120 3.76 23.95 8.33
C SER A 120 3.61 24.83 9.56
N GLU A 121 3.19 24.26 10.68
CA GLU A 121 3.69 24.51 12.05
C GLU A 121 2.93 23.70 13.13
N ASP A 122 1.74 23.14 12.86
CA ASP A 122 0.87 22.53 13.90
C ASP A 122 0.50 21.03 13.72
N GLY A 123 1.15 20.11 14.46
CA GLY A 123 0.52 18.81 14.81
C GLY A 123 0.47 17.69 13.74
N ARG A 124 1.31 17.72 12.70
CA ARG A 124 1.38 16.63 11.71
C ARG A 124 2.15 15.41 12.26
N VAL A 125 1.45 14.34 12.60
CA VAL A 125 2.12 13.06 12.90
C VAL A 125 2.39 12.33 11.58
N PHE A 126 3.59 12.53 11.03
CA PHE A 126 4.07 11.76 9.88
C PHE A 126 4.24 10.29 10.27
N HIS A 127 3.33 9.44 9.80
CA HIS A 127 3.43 7.99 10.02
C HIS A 127 4.23 7.39 8.87
N VAL A 128 5.39 6.83 9.20
CA VAL A 128 6.24 6.10 8.25
C VAL A 128 6.43 4.67 8.74
N ASP A 129 6.41 3.74 7.79
CA ASP A 129 6.69 2.34 8.04
C ASP A 129 8.16 2.03 7.76
N GLU A 130 8.71 1.13 8.59
CA GLU A 130 10.11 0.71 8.49
C GLU A 130 10.27 -0.29 7.33
N TYR A 131 11.06 0.10 6.32
CA TYR A 131 11.20 -0.62 5.06
C TYR A 131 11.60 -2.10 5.21
N LYS A 132 12.59 -2.44 6.04
CA LYS A 132 13.06 -3.82 6.19
C LYS A 132 12.02 -4.70 6.88
N SER A 133 11.32 -4.19 7.89
CA SER A 133 10.19 -4.89 8.50
C SER A 133 9.11 -5.18 7.47
N MET A 134 8.76 -4.21 6.63
CA MET A 134 7.75 -4.37 5.59
C MET A 134 8.16 -5.44 4.56
N ILE A 135 9.37 -5.35 4.02
CA ILE A 135 9.90 -6.34 3.07
C ILE A 135 9.97 -7.72 3.70
N SER A 136 10.41 -7.82 4.96
CA SER A 136 10.43 -9.10 5.67
C SER A 136 9.04 -9.67 5.86
N ALA A 137 8.03 -8.84 6.15
CA ALA A 137 6.65 -9.27 6.31
C ALA A 137 6.11 -9.85 5.00
N ILE A 138 6.24 -9.10 3.89
CA ILE A 138 5.80 -9.54 2.56
C ILE A 138 6.46 -10.87 2.19
N ARG A 139 7.79 -10.97 2.28
CA ARG A 139 8.52 -12.19 1.90
C ARG A 139 8.08 -13.41 2.71
N LYS A 140 7.90 -13.24 4.02
CA LYS A 140 7.46 -14.33 4.89
C LYS A 140 6.03 -14.75 4.58
N SER A 141 5.11 -13.80 4.36
CA SER A 141 3.73 -14.09 3.99
C SER A 141 3.64 -14.86 2.67
N PHE A 142 4.37 -14.42 1.63
CA PHE A 142 4.41 -15.13 0.36
C PHE A 142 5.05 -16.52 0.49
N ARG A 143 6.06 -16.68 1.35
CA ARG A 143 6.65 -18.01 1.62
C ARG A 143 5.64 -18.98 2.22
N VAL A 144 4.80 -18.51 3.14
CA VAL A 144 3.71 -19.33 3.71
C VAL A 144 2.70 -19.68 2.64
N ILE A 145 2.27 -18.72 1.81
CA ILE A 145 1.32 -18.98 0.71
C ILE A 145 1.89 -20.03 -0.26
N GLN A 146 3.15 -19.88 -0.67
CA GLN A 146 3.82 -20.87 -1.53
C GLN A 146 3.84 -22.26 -0.90
N LEU A 147 4.13 -22.34 0.40
CA LEU A 147 4.12 -23.62 1.12
C LEU A 147 2.73 -24.24 1.10
N LEU A 148 1.69 -23.45 1.44
CA LEU A 148 0.31 -23.93 1.47
C LEU A 148 -0.18 -24.39 0.08
N LEU A 149 0.15 -23.65 -0.97
CA LEU A 149 -0.20 -24.00 -2.34
C LEU A 149 0.59 -25.20 -2.90
N SER A 150 1.73 -25.54 -2.28
CA SER A 150 2.53 -26.71 -2.64
C SER A 150 2.08 -28.02 -1.97
N ILE A 151 1.07 -27.96 -1.10
CA ILE A 151 0.51 -29.16 -0.46
C ILE A 151 -0.51 -29.78 -1.41
N ASP A 152 -0.10 -30.84 -2.11
CA ASP A 152 -0.99 -31.57 -3.03
C ASP A 152 -1.97 -32.49 -2.29
N ARG A 153 -1.58 -33.01 -1.12
CA ARG A 153 -2.40 -33.88 -0.27
C ARG A 153 -2.11 -33.64 1.20
N HIS A 154 -3.18 -33.55 1.99
CA HIS A 154 -3.10 -33.50 3.44
C HIS A 154 -3.56 -34.84 4.01
N HIS A 155 -2.67 -35.55 4.72
CA HIS A 155 -3.05 -36.77 5.43
C HIS A 155 -3.58 -36.38 6.81
N ILE A 156 -4.88 -36.59 7.03
CA ILE A 156 -5.49 -36.51 8.36
C ILE A 156 -5.36 -37.92 8.96
N ASN A 157 -4.73 -38.03 10.12
CA ASN A 157 -4.63 -39.29 10.88
C ASN A 157 -5.89 -39.50 11.72
#